data_AF-A0A3P7M892-F1
#
_entry.id   AF-A0A3P7M892-F1
#
_cell.length_a   1.000
_cell.length_b   1.000
_cell.length_c   1.000
_cell.angle_alpha   90.00
_cell.angle_beta   90.00
_cell.angle_gamma   90.00
#
_symmetry.space_group_name_H-M   'P 1'
#
loop_
_entity.id
_entity.type
_entity.pdbx_description
1 polymer ?
#
loop_
_entity_poly.entity_id
_entity_poly.type
_entity_poly.pdbx_seq_one_letter_code
_entity_poly.pdbx_strand_id
1 'polypeptide(L)'
;MKKYNDLYPLSSNYGLLKGAQELKMRKRLIEEAGGELQEFCIEDMELFEDVMDETKFFTSCERQTIVRHYLMSLRAAASESWSKDLLFSPDQSISELCVIAFHSNA
;
A
#
# COMPACT_ATOMS: atom_id res chain seq x y z
N MET A 1 10.17 11.96 -14.61
CA MET A 1 10.17 12.06 -13.14
C MET A 1 8.94 11.44 -12.45
N LYS A 2 7.81 11.15 -13.12
CA LYS A 2 6.61 10.54 -12.47
C LYS A 2 6.80 9.13 -11.91
N LYS A 3 7.62 8.26 -12.54
CA LYS A 3 7.80 6.84 -12.17
C LYS A 3 8.19 6.55 -10.70
N TYR A 4 8.79 7.49 -9.98
CA TYR A 4 9.23 7.26 -8.59
C TYR A 4 8.21 7.71 -7.53
N ASN A 5 7.29 8.62 -7.86
CA ASN A 5 6.31 9.12 -6.90
C ASN A 5 5.24 8.06 -6.57
N ASP A 6 4.92 7.18 -7.52
CA ASP A 6 3.91 6.12 -7.32
C ASP A 6 4.45 4.96 -6.46
N LEU A 7 5.78 4.87 -6.31
CA LEU A 7 6.45 3.87 -5.47
C LEU A 7 6.74 4.37 -4.05
N TYR A 8 6.78 5.69 -3.83
CA TYR A 8 7.03 6.30 -2.51
C TYR A 8 6.05 5.85 -1.40
N PRO A 9 4.74 5.63 -1.67
CA PRO A 9 3.82 5.09 -0.66
C PRO A 9 4.13 3.65 -0.24
N LEU A 10 4.87 2.88 -1.05
CA LEU A 10 5.14 1.46 -0.80
C LEU A 10 6.21 1.21 0.26
N SER A 11 7.06 2.19 0.54
CA SER A 11 8.23 2.03 1.41
C SER A 11 8.37 3.10 2.49
N SER A 12 7.51 4.12 2.50
CA SER A 12 7.51 5.14 3.55
C SER A 12 6.57 4.74 4.68
N ASN A 13 6.98 5.01 5.92
CA ASN A 13 6.14 4.80 7.11
C ASN A 13 4.77 5.48 6.97
N TYR A 14 4.77 6.74 6.53
CA TYR A 14 3.54 7.49 6.26
C TYR A 14 2.66 6.81 5.19
N GLY A 15 3.27 6.23 4.15
CA GLY A 15 2.55 5.42 3.16
C GLY A 15 1.89 4.19 3.78
N LEU A 16 2.56 3.50 4.70
CA LEU A 16 1.98 2.36 5.43
C LEU A 16 0.82 2.79 6.33
N LEU A 17 0.95 3.89 7.07
CA LEU A 17 -0.13 4.43 7.91
C LEU A 17 -1.36 4.79 7.06
N LYS A 18 -1.14 5.43 5.90
CA LYS A 18 -2.22 5.75 4.97
C LYS A 18 -2.90 4.50 4.43
N GLY A 19 -2.12 3.49 4.05
CA GLY A 19 -2.65 2.22 3.58
C GLY A 19 -3.45 1.48 4.65
N ALA A 20 -3.00 1.55 5.91
CA ALA A 20 -3.71 0.97 7.05
C ALA A 20 -5.09 1.62 7.28
N GLN A 21 -5.17 2.95 7.16
CA GLN A 21 -6.43 3.69 7.21
C GLN A 21 -7.34 3.34 6.03
N GLU A 22 -6.82 3.35 4.80
CA GLU A 22 -7.57 2.99 3.59
C GLU A 22 -8.16 1.57 3.67
N LEU A 23 -7.41 0.64 4.26
CA LEU A 23 -7.82 -0.76 4.46
C LEU A 23 -8.61 -1.00 5.75
N LYS A 24 -8.85 0.06 6.55
CA LYS A 24 -9.56 -0.01 7.84
C LYS A 24 -8.99 -1.07 8.77
N MET A 25 -7.66 -1.18 8.82
CA MET A 25 -6.99 -2.14 9.68
C MET A 25 -7.32 -1.87 11.15
N ARG A 26 -7.59 -2.92 11.92
CA ARG A 26 -7.90 -2.79 13.35
C ARG A 26 -6.62 -2.86 14.16
N LYS A 27 -6.37 -1.82 14.96
CA LYS A 27 -5.19 -1.65 15.82
C LYS A 27 -5.62 -1.48 17.27
N ARG A 28 -4.73 -1.85 18.18
CA ARG A 28 -5.00 -1.75 19.62
C ARG A 28 -4.83 -0.31 20.08
N LEU A 29 -5.83 0.20 20.77
CA LEU A 29 -5.73 1.48 21.47
C LEU A 29 -4.83 1.34 22.70
N ILE A 30 -4.18 2.43 23.10
CA ILE A 30 -3.50 2.49 24.39
C ILE A 30 -4.49 2.25 25.54
N GLU A 31 -3.99 1.78 26.67
CA GLU A 31 -4.80 1.47 27.86
C GLU A 31 -5.63 2.69 28.32
N GLU A 32 -5.06 3.89 28.25
CA GLU A 32 -5.75 5.14 28.61
C GLU A 32 -6.94 5.47 27.69
N ALA A 33 -6.93 4.95 26.47
CA ALA A 33 -8.00 5.06 25.49
C ALA A 33 -8.94 3.83 25.48
N GLY A 34 -8.74 2.89 26.41
CA GLY A 34 -9.61 1.73 26.63
C GLY A 34 -9.03 0.38 26.17
N GLY A 35 -7.85 0.34 25.55
CA GLY A 35 -7.14 -0.92 25.25
C GLY A 35 -7.76 -1.80 24.15
N GLU A 36 -8.89 -1.42 23.55
CA GLU A 36 -9.64 -2.23 22.58
C GLU A 36 -9.09 -2.16 21.15
N LEU A 37 -9.53 -3.07 20.28
CA LEU A 37 -9.20 -3.04 18.85
C LEU A 37 -10.17 -2.14 18.06
N GLN A 38 -9.64 -1.06 17.47
CA GLN A 38 -10.39 -0.07 16.69
C GLN A 38 -9.82 0.09 15.28
N GLU A 39 -10.65 0.49 14.30
CA GLU A 39 -10.17 0.88 12.97
C GLU A 39 -9.17 2.02 13.08
N PHE A 40 -8.00 1.85 12.46
CA PHE A 40 -6.93 2.83 12.50
C PHE A 40 -7.30 4.12 11.76
N CYS A 41 -6.99 5.25 12.39
CA CYS A 41 -7.22 6.60 11.91
C CYS A 41 -5.93 7.40 12.10
N ILE A 42 -5.43 8.04 11.05
CA ILE A 42 -4.22 8.86 11.11
C ILE A 42 -4.45 10.10 11.96
N GLU A 43 -5.65 10.69 11.88
CA GLU A 43 -6.00 11.90 12.60
C GLU A 43 -5.91 11.74 14.12
N ASP A 44 -6.12 10.52 14.63
CA ASP A 44 -6.07 10.18 16.06
C ASP A 44 -5.00 9.09 16.35
N MET A 45 -3.92 9.07 15.56
CA MET A 45 -2.95 7.96 15.56
C MET A 45 -2.24 7.75 16.90
N GLU A 46 -2.07 8.80 17.69
CA GLU A 46 -1.45 8.78 19.02
C GLU A 46 -2.23 7.96 20.05
N LEU A 47 -3.50 7.64 19.79
CA LEU A 47 -4.32 6.79 20.64
C LEU A 47 -4.01 5.30 20.47
N PHE A 48 -3.19 4.93 19.47
CA PHE A 48 -2.86 3.54 19.18
C PHE A 48 -1.49 3.16 19.75
N GLU A 49 -1.41 1.93 20.28
CA GLU A 49 -0.16 1.39 20.80
C GLU A 49 0.92 1.30 19.73
N ASP A 50 2.17 1.54 20.13
CA ASP A 50 3.37 1.36 19.32
C ASP A 50 3.40 2.13 17.98
N VAL A 51 2.51 3.10 17.74
CA VAL A 51 2.37 3.78 16.44
C VAL A 51 3.66 4.45 15.94
N MET A 52 4.55 4.84 16.86
CA MET A 52 5.85 5.44 16.56
C MET A 52 6.95 4.41 16.24
N ASP A 53 6.72 3.12 16.52
CA ASP A 53 7.61 2.01 16.21
C ASP A 53 6.99 1.15 15.10
N GLU A 54 7.36 1.43 13.86
CA GLU A 54 6.86 0.73 12.67
C GLU A 54 7.00 -0.79 12.75
N THR A 55 8.06 -1.27 13.40
CA THR A 55 8.38 -2.70 13.47
C THR A 55 7.43 -3.45 14.39
N LYS A 56 6.87 -2.76 15.39
CA LYS A 56 5.86 -3.28 16.31
C LYS A 56 4.45 -2.97 15.84
N PHE A 57 4.22 -1.76 15.34
CA PHE A 57 2.90 -1.30 14.92
C PHE A 57 2.36 -2.15 13.78
N PHE A 58 3.19 -2.48 12.80
CA PHE A 58 2.82 -3.36 11.71
C PHE A 58 3.45 -4.73 11.83
N THR A 59 2.62 -5.76 11.67
CA THR A 59 3.11 -7.10 11.37
C THR A 59 3.62 -7.17 9.93
N SER A 60 4.47 -8.17 9.64
CA SER A 60 4.91 -8.41 8.25
C SER A 60 3.76 -8.73 7.31
N CYS A 61 2.70 -9.37 7.81
CA CYS A 61 1.49 -9.66 7.04
C CYS A 61 0.79 -8.36 6.63
N GLU A 62 0.53 -7.45 7.57
CA GLU A 62 -0.14 -6.18 7.29
C GLU A 62 0.65 -5.32 6.32
N ARG A 63 1.99 -5.24 6.47
CA ARG A 63 2.85 -4.55 5.50
C ARG A 63 2.66 -5.12 4.10
N GLN A 64 2.70 -6.44 3.96
CA GLN A 64 2.50 -7.10 2.66
C GLN A 64 1.08 -6.86 2.11
N THR A 65 0.05 -6.84 2.96
CA THR A 65 -1.32 -6.51 2.56
C THR A 65 -1.41 -5.09 2.02
N ILE A 66 -0.81 -4.11 2.71
CA ILE A 66 -0.78 -2.71 2.27
C ILE A 66 -0.01 -2.56 0.96
N VAL A 67 1.19 -3.13 0.87
CA VAL A 67 2.00 -3.10 -0.36
C VAL A 67 1.25 -3.74 -1.52
N ARG A 68 0.59 -4.88 -1.29
CA ARG A 68 -0.23 -5.55 -2.30
C ARG A 68 -1.42 -4.68 -2.73
N HIS A 69 -2.10 -4.03 -1.80
CA HIS A 69 -3.19 -3.10 -2.11
C HIS A 69 -2.73 -2.00 -3.06
N TYR A 70 -1.62 -1.34 -2.75
CA TYR A 70 -1.07 -0.31 -3.61
C TYR A 70 -0.63 -0.83 -4.98
N LEU A 71 0.05 -1.97 -5.03
CA LEU A 71 0.43 -2.59 -6.31
C LEU A 71 -0.79 -2.93 -7.19
N MET A 72 -1.88 -3.39 -6.57
CA MET A 72 -3.11 -3.71 -7.28
C MET A 72 -3.93 -2.46 -7.65
N SER A 73 -3.70 -1.33 -6.99
CA SER A 73 -4.33 -0.04 -7.33
C SER A 73 -3.58 0.74 -8.39
N LEU A 74 -2.34 0.36 -8.75
CA LEU A 74 -1.60 1.00 -9.83
C LEU A 74 -2.34 0.84 -11.16
N ARG A 75 -2.43 1.96 -11.89
CA ARG A 75 -3.07 2.06 -13.19
C ARG A 75 -2.08 2.66 -14.18
N ALA A 76 -2.08 2.14 -15.39
CA ALA A 76 -1.27 2.71 -16.46
C ALA A 76 -1.83 4.09 -16.84
N ALA A 77 -0.95 5.09 -16.84
CA ALA A 77 -1.30 6.40 -17.36
C ALA A 77 -1.48 6.32 -18.89
N ALA A 78 -2.33 7.20 -19.43
CA ALA A 78 -2.50 7.29 -20.88
C ALA A 78 -1.14 7.48 -21.57
N SER A 79 -0.88 6.69 -22.63
CA SER A 79 0.40 6.61 -23.38
C SER A 79 1.60 5.98 -22.67
N GLU A 80 1.41 5.31 -21.52
CA GLU A 80 2.48 4.46 -20.99
C GLU A 80 2.67 3.22 -21.87
N SER A 81 3.94 2.91 -22.15
CA SER A 81 4.38 1.70 -22.84
C SER A 81 5.43 1.03 -21.97
N TRP A 82 5.28 -0.26 -21.67
CA TRP A 82 6.33 -1.01 -20.98
C TRP A 82 7.49 -1.33 -21.93
N SER A 83 7.16 -1.60 -23.19
CA SER A 83 8.08 -1.84 -24.30
C SER A 83 7.43 -1.36 -25.61
N LYS A 84 8.16 -1.43 -26.73
CA LYS A 84 7.63 -1.09 -28.06
C LYS A 84 6.40 -1.94 -28.46
N ASP A 85 6.27 -3.13 -27.88
CA ASP A 85 5.24 -4.11 -28.23
C ASP A 85 4.14 -4.23 -27.16
N LEU A 86 4.27 -3.54 -26.02
CA LEU A 86 3.30 -3.57 -24.94
C LEU A 86 2.79 -2.16 -24.62
N LEU A 87 1.71 -1.80 -25.30
CA LEU A 87 0.94 -0.58 -25.10
C LEU A 87 -0.16 -0.85 -24.06
N PHE A 88 -0.20 -0.04 -23.01
CA PHE A 88 -1.31 -0.10 -22.06
C PHE A 88 -2.50 0.69 -22.59
N SER A 89 -3.70 0.15 -22.39
CA SER A 89 -4.90 0.99 -22.48
C SER A 89 -4.92 1.97 -21.30
N PRO A 90 -5.44 3.20 -21.47
CA PRO A 90 -5.63 4.11 -20.35
C PRO A 90 -6.43 3.43 -19.22
N ASP A 91 -6.01 3.64 -17.97
CA ASP A 91 -6.62 3.05 -16.76
C ASP A 91 -6.55 1.52 -16.68
N GLN A 92 -5.72 0.87 -17.50
CA GLN A 92 -5.48 -0.57 -17.36
C GLN A 92 -4.72 -0.88 -16.07
N SER A 93 -5.11 -1.94 -15.37
CA SER A 93 -4.39 -2.41 -14.18
C SER A 93 -3.00 -2.89 -14.56
N ILE A 94 -1.97 -2.35 -13.89
CA ILE A 94 -0.57 -2.76 -14.15
C ILE A 94 -0.30 -4.16 -13.57
N SER A 95 -0.97 -4.53 -12.48
CA SER A 95 -0.77 -5.83 -11.83
C SER A 95 -1.17 -7.02 -12.71
N GLU A 96 -2.17 -6.85 -13.58
CA GLU A 96 -2.64 -7.89 -14.51
C GLU A 96 -1.58 -8.23 -15.57
N LEU A 97 -0.77 -7.24 -15.98
CA LEU A 97 0.23 -7.43 -17.04
C LEU A 97 1.61 -7.83 -16.51
N CYS A 98 1.99 -7.48 -15.27
CA CYS A 98 3.20 -8.00 -14.66
C CYS A 98 3.18 -9.53 -14.57
N VAL A 99 2.03 -10.13 -14.23
CA VAL A 99 1.90 -11.60 -14.18
C VAL A 99 2.08 -12.21 -15.58
N ILE A 100 1.52 -11.61 -16.62
CA ILE A 100 1.65 -12.09 -18.01
C ILE A 100 3.10 -11.95 -18.51
N ALA A 101 3.77 -10.84 -18.25
CA ALA A 101 5.15 -10.61 -18.67
C ALA A 101 6.17 -11.57 -18.01
N PHE A 102 5.90 -12.06 -16.80
CA PHE A 102 6.71 -13.09 -16.14
C PHE A 102 6.45 -14.50 -16.70
N HIS A 103 5.24 -14.81 -17.17
CA HIS A 103 4.92 -16.11 -17.76
C HIS A 103 5.32 -16.23 -19.24
N SER A 104 5.48 -15.12 -19.97
CA SER A 104 5.97 -15.12 -21.36
C SER A 104 7.50 -15.18 -21.49
N ASN A 105 8.24 -15.19 -20.37
CA ASN A 105 9.71 -15.36 -20.34
C ASN A 105 10.15 -16.66 -19.64
N ALA A 106 9.25 -17.65 -19.52
CA ALA A 106 9.54 -18.99 -19.01
C ALA A 106 9.53 -20.03 -20.14
#